data_AF-A0A927VK32-F1
#
_entry.id   AF-A0A927VK32-F1
#
_cell.length_a   1.000
_cell.length_b   1.000
_cell.length_c   1.000
_cell.angle_alpha   90.00
_cell.angle_beta   90.00
_cell.angle_gamma   90.00
#
_symmetry.space_group_name_H-M   'P 1'
#
loop_
_entity.id
_entity.type
_entity.pdbx_description
1 polymer ?
#
loop_
_entity_poly.entity_id
_entity_poly.type
_entity_poly.pdbx_seq_one_letter_code
_entity_poly.pdbx_strand_id
1 'polypeptide(L)'
;MGKRKFGPKDWAVIKYGDRAGDYCKITMLDKEGRYVVIPYGKDNEPGEMMTLSARAMDRLPALMITKEELQRLVSARTMYRDYADKVFPPFNIRAQESYEMTASDIRDALLYIGGRGNCLEDFKEWFWVIINVFYDDLGIKERYREDFFSDCPENDDEMFSVAYSLVEKLYWKLEERFSQKEYFDNFIIKFRDPVDWDEGKAKKHIEEAGYKVVSDDIVSRVNVYEYNRTRPREKRIYSSSEKKHIVSGYDSKESFEKATPEELEQYRTFVEDLYNEGDPMAIKTLAWGYFEGTGAFTKDLALSKRYLEEFFAKTGDPYAANALGYICYYGFANGSLPEYKDAFKYFAYGAMAGVDESIYRAADMLLAGKGTVKNIDMGLNLIVDGYRDSFNDFCWGHYDNMFPEYALRMGNACRDDLIYGMNLRDAYKFYLEAKLAVKMRKEKGGRPGDIATEGKVDHEIQRIRKRLDLDIKQTTIRTDFPLYLSQLFEDKFPVKVELNVSKDGKSGTLKVSRFRFGKEMAEEAGFMPEGSEAERWFKVPGMIVAYPELSYAEMVTELTYTLEGVVVATKTEQGPFFLAEAFRKNEQTNALEFYAYGKLAAAIDAQWYVITVDKEPESGKDKISE
;
A
#
# COMPACT_ATOMS: atom_id res chain seq x y z
N MET A 1 1.12 27.97 47.24
CA MET A 1 2.56 27.60 47.20
C MET A 1 3.31 28.37 48.28
N GLY A 2 3.80 27.70 49.32
CA GLY A 2 4.63 28.32 50.36
C GLY A 2 6.07 27.82 50.25
N LYS A 3 7.06 28.71 50.16
CA LYS A 3 8.47 28.35 50.29
C LYS A 3 8.84 28.43 51.77
N ARG A 4 9.29 27.32 52.36
CA ARG A 4 9.82 27.30 53.74
C ARG A 4 11.28 26.87 53.73
N LYS A 5 12.11 27.59 54.47
CA LYS A 5 13.56 27.42 54.51
C LYS A 5 13.90 26.47 55.67
N PHE A 6 14.44 25.29 55.36
CA PHE A 6 14.79 24.26 56.37
C PHE A 6 16.28 24.27 56.73
N GLY A 7 17.13 24.97 55.96
CA GLY A 7 18.54 25.19 56.27
C GLY A 7 19.14 26.34 55.44
N PRO A 8 20.41 26.72 55.67
CA PRO A 8 21.05 27.85 54.99
C PRO A 8 21.13 27.71 53.46
N LYS A 9 21.03 26.48 52.91
CA LYS A 9 21.16 26.18 51.48
C LYS A 9 20.05 25.30 50.88
N ASP A 10 19.06 24.87 51.67
CA ASP A 10 18.01 23.97 51.21
C ASP A 10 16.67 24.68 51.08
N TRP A 11 16.23 24.80 49.82
CA TRP A 11 14.90 25.25 49.46
C TRP A 11 14.07 24.03 49.09
N ALA A 12 13.02 23.76 49.85
CA ALA A 12 11.98 22.82 49.44
C ALA A 12 10.80 23.60 48.88
N VAL A 13 10.35 23.25 47.67
CA VAL A 13 9.10 23.75 47.13
C VAL A 13 7.98 22.88 47.71
N ILE A 14 7.26 23.43 48.70
CA ILE A 14 6.11 22.74 49.25
C ILE A 14 4.93 22.94 48.30
N LYS A 15 4.66 21.93 47.47
CA LYS A 15 3.37 21.79 46.79
C LYS A 15 2.38 21.20 47.80
N TYR A 16 1.64 22.08 48.47
CA TYR A 16 0.44 21.66 49.18
C TYR A 16 -0.59 21.26 48.13
N GLY A 17 -0.96 19.99 48.06
CA GLY A 17 -2.34 19.66 47.73
C GLY A 17 -3.13 19.92 49.01
N ASP A 18 -4.04 20.88 49.02
CA ASP A 18 -4.73 21.30 50.24
C ASP A 18 -5.62 20.20 50.85
N ARG A 19 -5.69 19.00 50.24
CA ARG A 19 -6.58 17.90 50.64
C ARG A 19 -6.05 16.48 50.42
N ALA A 20 -4.74 16.23 50.52
CA ALA A 20 -4.20 14.88 50.48
C ALA A 20 -4.78 14.02 51.63
N GLY A 21 -5.66 13.07 51.31
CA GLY A 21 -6.17 11.95 52.12
C GLY A 21 -6.80 12.29 53.46
N ASP A 22 -7.80 11.51 53.88
CA ASP A 22 -8.25 11.51 55.29
C ASP A 22 -7.14 11.05 56.28
N TYR A 23 -5.94 10.71 55.78
CA TYR A 23 -4.88 10.05 56.53
C TYR A 23 -3.47 10.62 56.34
N CYS A 24 -3.16 11.58 55.43
CA CYS A 24 -1.82 12.18 55.36
C CYS A 24 -1.61 13.43 54.47
N LYS A 25 -0.97 14.50 54.97
CA LYS A 25 -0.39 15.58 54.13
C LYS A 25 1.00 15.22 53.66
N ILE A 26 1.26 15.32 52.35
CA ILE A 26 2.52 14.88 51.77
C ILE A 26 3.19 15.99 50.97
N THR A 27 4.48 16.17 51.20
CA THR A 27 5.32 17.19 50.56
C THR A 27 6.56 16.53 49.95
N MET A 28 6.81 16.81 48.68
CA MET A 28 8.00 16.32 47.97
C MET A 28 9.24 17.15 48.31
N LEU A 29 10.35 16.50 48.67
CA LEU A 29 11.66 17.15 48.76
C LEU A 29 12.45 16.91 47.45
N ASP A 30 12.61 17.97 46.68
CA ASP A 30 13.05 18.01 45.27
C ASP A 30 14.46 17.46 44.96
N LYS A 31 15.27 17.09 45.97
CA LYS A 31 16.70 16.76 45.74
C LYS A 31 17.11 15.30 45.92
N GLU A 32 16.31 14.44 46.54
CA GLU A 32 16.73 13.04 46.83
C GLU A 32 15.64 11.98 46.60
N GLY A 33 14.48 12.33 46.00
CA GLY A 33 13.37 11.39 45.85
C GLY A 33 12.80 10.90 47.19
N ARG A 34 12.93 11.74 48.24
CA ARG A 34 12.36 11.50 49.57
C ARG A 34 11.08 12.32 49.73
N TYR A 35 10.04 11.68 50.23
CA TYR A 35 8.73 12.25 50.50
C TYR A 35 8.60 12.50 51.99
N VAL A 36 8.14 13.70 52.36
CA VAL A 36 7.78 14.01 53.74
C VAL A 36 6.30 13.78 53.90
N VAL A 37 5.93 12.80 54.71
CA VAL A 37 4.56 12.38 54.98
C VAL A 37 4.18 12.75 56.40
N ILE A 38 3.08 13.48 56.56
CA ILE A 38 2.49 13.80 57.86
C ILE A 38 1.16 13.04 57.92
N PRO A 39 1.08 11.88 58.59
CA PRO A 39 -0.17 11.16 58.71
C PRO A 39 -1.18 11.97 59.52
N TYR A 40 -2.48 11.79 59.30
CA TYR A 40 -3.56 12.42 60.06
C TYR A 40 -4.33 11.33 60.81
N GLY A 41 -4.61 11.57 62.10
CA GLY A 41 -5.43 10.69 62.92
C GLY A 41 -6.92 10.81 62.58
N LYS A 42 -7.75 9.93 63.15
CA LYS A 42 -9.22 9.90 62.92
C LYS A 42 -9.93 11.22 63.23
N ASP A 43 -9.35 12.05 64.10
CA ASP A 43 -9.89 13.36 64.48
C ASP A 43 -9.30 14.52 63.64
N ASN A 44 -8.62 14.21 62.54
CA ASN A 44 -7.92 15.16 61.67
C ASN A 44 -6.76 15.91 62.36
N GLU A 45 -6.19 15.30 63.40
CA GLU A 45 -4.97 15.78 64.07
C GLU A 45 -3.71 15.27 63.34
N PRO A 46 -2.71 16.14 63.07
CA PRO A 46 -1.47 15.73 62.40
C PRO A 46 -0.61 14.86 63.33
N GLY A 47 -0.25 13.67 62.85
CA GLY A 47 0.72 12.77 63.45
C GLY A 47 2.18 13.16 63.18
N GLU A 48 3.10 12.30 63.61
CA GLU A 48 4.54 12.57 63.49
C GLU A 48 4.99 12.58 62.01
N MET A 49 5.78 13.59 61.66
CA MET A 49 6.33 13.74 60.32
C MET A 49 7.31 12.60 60.02
N MET A 50 7.04 11.84 58.96
CA MET A 50 7.88 10.75 58.49
C MET A 50 8.56 11.14 57.17
N THR A 51 9.81 10.71 56.98
CA THR A 51 10.49 10.81 55.68
C THR A 51 10.54 9.43 55.03
N LEU A 52 9.85 9.26 53.90
CA LEU A 52 9.81 8.02 53.14
C LEU A 52 10.68 8.14 51.88
N SER A 53 11.41 7.08 51.53
CA SER A 53 11.97 6.95 50.18
C SER A 53 10.86 6.54 49.21
N ALA A 54 11.05 6.74 47.90
CA ALA A 54 10.10 6.26 46.89
C ALA A 54 9.72 4.78 47.06
N ARG A 55 10.68 3.91 47.46
CA ARG A 55 10.44 2.48 47.74
C ARG A 55 9.67 2.21 49.04
N ALA A 56 9.64 3.16 49.97
CA ALA A 56 8.90 3.05 51.22
C ALA A 56 7.45 3.56 51.09
N MET A 57 7.08 4.10 49.93
CA MET A 57 5.73 4.60 49.66
C MET A 57 4.68 3.49 49.63
N ASP A 58 5.07 2.27 49.23
CA ASP A 58 4.21 1.07 49.28
C ASP A 58 3.80 0.68 50.71
N ARG A 59 4.42 1.28 51.73
CA ARG A 59 4.07 1.09 53.14
C ARG A 59 2.89 1.97 53.59
N LEU A 60 2.49 2.94 52.77
CA LEU A 60 1.29 3.73 53.05
C LEU A 60 0.06 2.84 52.80
N PRO A 61 -0.89 2.79 53.74
CA PRO A 61 -2.12 2.03 53.54
C PRO A 61 -2.84 2.58 52.31
N ALA A 62 -3.26 1.67 51.43
CA ALA A 62 -4.03 2.05 50.25
C ALA A 62 -5.39 2.62 50.67
N LEU A 63 -5.93 3.55 49.87
CA LEU A 63 -7.34 3.89 49.96
C LEU A 63 -8.16 2.67 49.56
N MET A 64 -8.90 2.11 50.50
CA MET A 64 -9.77 0.97 50.25
C MET A 64 -11.14 1.47 49.78
N ILE A 65 -11.53 1.13 48.54
CA ILE A 65 -12.87 1.45 48.02
C ILE A 65 -13.80 0.25 48.11
N THR A 66 -15.09 0.49 48.38
CA THR A 66 -16.09 -0.58 48.45
C THR A 66 -16.39 -1.13 47.05
N LYS A 67 -17.08 -2.27 47.01
CA LYS A 67 -17.54 -2.88 45.74
C LYS A 67 -18.45 -1.94 44.96
N GLU A 68 -19.34 -1.19 45.63
CA GLU A 68 -20.23 -0.21 45.00
C GLU A 68 -19.46 1.00 44.45
N GLU A 69 -18.41 1.44 45.14
CA GLU A 69 -17.53 2.50 44.65
C GLU A 69 -16.73 2.05 43.43
N LEU A 70 -16.23 0.81 43.43
CA LEU A 70 -15.59 0.20 42.27
C LEU A 70 -16.56 0.11 41.09
N GLN A 71 -17.78 -0.38 41.29
CA GLN A 71 -18.80 -0.45 40.23
C GLN A 71 -19.13 0.94 39.63
N ARG A 72 -19.20 1.99 40.47
CA ARG A 72 -19.39 3.37 40.00
C ARG A 72 -18.21 3.89 39.19
N LEU A 73 -16.99 3.49 39.56
CA LEU A 73 -15.77 3.85 38.81
C LEU A 73 -15.75 3.15 37.44
N VAL A 74 -16.07 1.86 37.41
CA VAL A 74 -16.11 1.05 36.17
C VAL A 74 -17.15 1.59 35.20
N SER A 75 -18.33 1.99 35.68
CA SER A 75 -19.38 2.64 34.86
C SER A 75 -19.17 4.14 34.62
N ALA A 76 -17.98 4.67 34.96
CA ALA A 76 -17.57 6.07 34.88
C ALA A 76 -18.48 7.08 35.62
N ARG A 77 -19.47 6.64 36.42
CA ARG A 77 -20.33 7.49 37.24
C ARG A 77 -19.52 8.29 38.27
N THR A 78 -18.40 7.75 38.69
CA THR A 78 -17.33 8.43 39.43
C THR A 78 -16.03 8.29 38.64
N MET A 79 -15.21 9.34 38.61
CA MET A 79 -13.90 9.34 37.94
C MET A 79 -12.77 9.20 38.96
N TYR A 80 -11.58 8.77 38.52
CA TYR A 80 -10.44 8.64 39.42
C TYR A 80 -10.02 9.98 40.04
N ARG A 81 -10.14 11.08 39.30
CA ARG A 81 -9.91 12.43 39.79
C ARG A 81 -10.79 12.82 40.98
N ASP A 82 -11.95 12.19 41.14
CA ASP A 82 -12.81 12.41 42.31
C ASP A 82 -12.21 11.78 43.60
N TYR A 83 -11.23 10.88 43.43
CA TYR A 83 -10.41 10.31 44.49
C TYR A 83 -8.98 10.89 44.54
N ALA A 84 -8.58 11.73 43.59
CA ALA A 84 -7.19 12.24 43.50
C ALA A 84 -6.76 12.99 44.77
N ASP A 85 -7.70 13.64 45.43
CA ASP A 85 -7.44 14.27 46.73
C ASP A 85 -7.27 13.21 47.82
N LYS A 86 -7.95 12.06 47.76
CA LYS A 86 -7.95 11.04 48.82
C LYS A 86 -6.83 10.01 48.72
N VAL A 87 -6.18 9.89 47.56
CA VAL A 87 -5.23 8.82 47.24
C VAL A 87 -3.80 9.36 47.22
N PHE A 88 -2.91 8.80 48.04
CA PHE A 88 -1.48 9.07 47.97
C PHE A 88 -0.61 7.84 48.29
N PRO A 89 0.45 7.54 47.51
CA PRO A 89 0.81 8.15 46.22
C PRO A 89 -0.34 8.03 45.20
N PRO A 90 -0.30 8.78 44.08
CA PRO A 90 -1.17 8.49 42.95
C PRO A 90 -1.16 6.98 42.71
N PHE A 91 -2.34 6.39 42.56
CA PHE A 91 -2.57 4.96 42.33
C PHE A 91 -2.48 4.03 43.56
N ASN A 92 -2.25 4.53 44.78
CA ASN A 92 -2.36 3.73 46.00
C ASN A 92 -3.83 3.59 46.47
N ILE A 93 -4.65 3.01 45.60
CA ILE A 93 -6.07 2.72 45.80
C ILE A 93 -6.28 1.23 45.53
N ARG A 94 -7.11 0.55 46.33
CA ARG A 94 -7.39 -0.89 46.18
C ARG A 94 -8.86 -1.18 46.41
N ALA A 95 -9.38 -2.18 45.72
CA ALA A 95 -10.72 -2.68 45.99
C ALA A 95 -10.75 -3.48 47.30
N GLN A 96 -11.82 -3.34 48.08
CA GLN A 96 -12.09 -4.22 49.23
C GLN A 96 -12.46 -5.63 48.79
N GLU A 97 -13.18 -5.73 47.68
CA GLU A 97 -13.67 -6.97 47.07
C GLU A 97 -13.58 -6.85 45.55
N SER A 98 -13.35 -7.97 44.87
CA SER A 98 -13.36 -8.00 43.41
C SER A 98 -14.77 -7.76 42.85
N TYR A 99 -14.81 -7.24 41.62
CA TYR A 99 -16.03 -6.98 40.88
C TYR A 99 -15.85 -7.38 39.42
N GLU A 100 -16.60 -8.36 38.94
CA GLU A 100 -16.50 -8.79 37.54
C GLU A 100 -17.09 -7.72 36.60
N MET A 101 -16.22 -7.03 35.84
CA MET A 101 -16.62 -5.97 34.92
C MET A 101 -17.43 -6.52 33.74
N THR A 102 -18.65 -6.04 33.51
CA THR A 102 -19.51 -6.53 32.42
C THR A 102 -19.41 -5.67 31.15
N ALA A 103 -19.88 -6.20 30.01
CA ALA A 103 -20.03 -5.40 28.79
C ALA A 103 -21.02 -4.22 28.99
N SER A 104 -22.04 -4.41 29.83
CA SER A 104 -22.98 -3.35 30.24
C SER A 104 -22.27 -2.24 31.02
N ASP A 105 -21.26 -2.54 31.84
CA ASP A 105 -20.46 -1.52 32.53
C ASP A 105 -19.63 -0.69 31.54
N ILE A 106 -19.03 -1.32 30.52
CA ILE A 106 -18.33 -0.62 29.43
C ILE A 106 -19.28 0.32 28.69
N ARG A 107 -20.46 -0.17 28.31
CA ARG A 107 -21.49 0.67 27.66
C ARG A 107 -21.85 1.87 28.51
N ASP A 108 -22.17 1.66 29.78
CA ASP A 108 -22.58 2.71 30.71
C ASP A 108 -21.47 3.75 30.88
N ALA A 109 -20.21 3.32 30.95
CA ALA A 109 -19.06 4.22 31.00
C ALA A 109 -18.94 5.09 29.75
N LEU A 110 -19.04 4.49 28.56
CA LEU A 110 -18.96 5.21 27.28
C LEU A 110 -20.11 6.22 27.12
N LEU A 111 -21.34 5.86 27.50
CA LEU A 111 -22.48 6.77 27.50
C LEU A 111 -22.27 7.94 28.47
N TYR A 112 -21.77 7.67 29.67
CA TYR A 112 -21.51 8.72 30.66
C TYR A 112 -20.40 9.66 30.21
N ILE A 113 -19.29 9.13 29.71
CA ILE A 113 -18.14 9.91 29.23
C ILE A 113 -18.51 10.71 27.97
N GLY A 114 -19.23 10.12 27.02
CA GLY A 114 -19.69 10.78 25.79
C GLY A 114 -20.64 11.94 26.04
N GLY A 115 -21.39 11.93 27.16
CA GLY A 115 -22.24 13.04 27.60
C GLY A 115 -21.49 14.25 28.16
N ARG A 116 -20.16 14.18 28.35
CA ARG A 116 -19.34 15.25 28.93
C ARG A 116 -18.58 16.03 27.84
N GLY A 117 -18.33 17.31 28.11
CA GLY A 117 -17.59 18.19 27.18
C GLY A 117 -16.10 17.88 27.01
N ASN A 118 -15.54 16.91 27.74
CA ASN A 118 -14.12 16.53 27.66
C ASN A 118 -13.94 15.01 27.54
N CYS A 119 -14.69 14.38 26.63
CA CYS A 119 -14.79 12.92 26.53
C CYS A 119 -13.46 12.20 26.30
N LEU A 120 -12.50 12.79 25.58
CA LEU A 120 -11.20 12.14 25.33
C LEU A 120 -10.34 12.00 26.60
N GLU A 121 -10.21 13.08 27.38
CA GLU A 121 -9.44 13.05 28.62
C GLU A 121 -10.13 12.15 29.66
N ASP A 122 -11.45 12.24 29.76
CA ASP A 122 -12.23 11.40 30.66
C ASP A 122 -12.12 9.92 30.25
N PHE A 123 -12.14 9.61 28.94
CA PHE A 123 -11.93 8.25 28.44
C PHE A 123 -10.53 7.71 28.76
N LYS A 124 -9.48 8.51 28.54
CA LYS A 124 -8.10 8.11 28.84
C LYS A 124 -7.90 7.86 30.33
N GLU A 125 -8.39 8.78 31.17
CA GLU A 125 -8.33 8.64 32.62
C GLU A 125 -9.04 7.35 33.06
N TRP A 126 -10.28 7.14 32.61
CA TRP A 126 -11.06 5.95 32.93
C TRP A 126 -10.33 4.67 32.48
N PHE A 127 -9.96 4.56 31.22
CA PHE A 127 -9.37 3.33 30.68
C PHE A 127 -8.01 3.02 31.31
N TRP A 128 -7.19 4.05 31.53
CA TRP A 128 -5.90 3.89 32.19
C TRP A 128 -6.05 3.33 33.61
N VAL A 129 -7.06 3.80 34.36
CA VAL A 129 -7.33 3.31 35.72
C VAL A 129 -7.81 1.86 35.72
N ILE A 130 -8.68 1.50 34.77
CA ILE A 130 -9.14 0.12 34.60
C ILE A 130 -7.96 -0.83 34.35
N ILE A 131 -7.03 -0.47 33.45
CA ILE A 131 -5.89 -1.33 33.09
C ILE A 131 -4.77 -1.33 34.14
N ASN A 132 -4.42 -0.19 34.71
CA ASN A 132 -3.21 -0.09 35.53
C ASN A 132 -3.46 -0.26 37.02
N VAL A 133 -4.71 -0.10 37.47
CA VAL A 133 -5.04 -0.09 38.90
C VAL A 133 -5.93 -1.26 39.28
N PHE A 134 -7.02 -1.50 38.53
CA PHE A 134 -8.04 -2.48 38.91
C PHE A 134 -8.13 -3.71 38.00
N TYR A 135 -7.15 -3.95 37.12
CA TYR A 135 -7.23 -5.01 36.11
C TYR A 135 -7.54 -6.40 36.69
N ASP A 136 -6.80 -6.80 37.72
CA ASP A 136 -7.00 -8.07 38.42
C ASP A 136 -8.30 -8.05 39.27
N ASP A 137 -8.58 -6.92 39.94
CA ASP A 137 -9.80 -6.74 40.76
C ASP A 137 -11.09 -6.80 39.92
N LEU A 138 -10.98 -6.56 38.60
CA LEU A 138 -12.08 -6.53 37.65
C LEU A 138 -12.31 -7.86 36.90
N GLY A 139 -11.50 -8.87 37.17
CA GLY A 139 -11.59 -10.19 36.52
C GLY A 139 -11.36 -10.13 35.00
N ILE A 140 -10.61 -9.14 34.51
CA ILE A 140 -10.40 -8.92 33.08
C ILE A 140 -9.53 -10.05 32.51
N LYS A 141 -8.48 -10.44 33.22
CA LYS A 141 -7.49 -11.43 32.78
C LYS A 141 -8.12 -12.79 32.49
N GLU A 142 -9.07 -13.21 33.31
CA GLU A 142 -9.71 -14.53 33.21
C GLU A 142 -10.74 -14.59 32.09
N ARG A 143 -11.28 -13.44 31.69
CA ARG A 143 -12.41 -13.33 30.75
C ARG A 143 -11.99 -12.87 29.36
N TYR A 144 -10.94 -12.06 29.28
CA TYR A 144 -10.45 -11.55 28.01
C TYR A 144 -9.83 -12.68 27.18
N ARG A 145 -10.37 -12.86 25.97
CA ARG A 145 -9.90 -13.84 25.00
C ARG A 145 -9.36 -13.12 23.77
N GLU A 146 -8.05 -13.12 23.60
CA GLU A 146 -7.37 -12.50 22.45
C GLU A 146 -7.71 -13.19 21.13
N ASP A 147 -8.01 -14.49 21.18
CA ASP A 147 -8.37 -15.32 20.03
C ASP A 147 -9.84 -15.16 19.61
N PHE A 148 -10.62 -14.38 20.34
CA PHE A 148 -12.05 -14.31 20.17
C PHE A 148 -12.52 -12.96 19.61
N PHE A 149 -12.86 -12.98 18.32
CA PHE A 149 -13.66 -11.96 17.65
C PHE A 149 -14.85 -12.66 16.98
N SER A 150 -15.89 -12.96 17.75
CA SER A 150 -17.18 -13.38 17.17
C SER A 150 -18.04 -12.18 16.87
N ASP A 151 -18.65 -12.19 15.69
CA ASP A 151 -19.62 -11.20 15.24
C ASP A 151 -20.98 -11.35 15.90
N CYS A 152 -21.19 -12.46 16.59
CA CYS A 152 -22.43 -12.81 17.25
C CYS A 152 -22.09 -13.39 18.63
N PRO A 153 -21.66 -12.56 19.59
CA PRO A 153 -21.35 -13.05 20.93
C PRO A 153 -22.55 -13.81 21.51
N GLU A 154 -22.34 -15.05 21.92
CA GLU A 154 -23.37 -15.96 22.40
C GLU A 154 -23.51 -15.93 23.93
N ASN A 155 -22.48 -15.42 24.62
CA ASN A 155 -22.45 -15.32 26.08
C ASN A 155 -21.75 -14.03 26.56
N ASP A 156 -21.82 -13.79 27.87
CA ASP A 156 -21.38 -12.54 28.49
C ASP A 156 -19.86 -12.33 28.40
N ASP A 157 -19.07 -13.41 28.37
CA ASP A 157 -17.60 -13.35 28.25
C ASP A 157 -17.15 -13.00 26.83
N GLU A 158 -17.89 -13.51 25.84
CA GLU A 158 -17.69 -13.19 24.42
C GLU A 158 -18.01 -11.72 24.14
N MET A 159 -19.17 -11.23 24.61
CA MET A 159 -19.51 -9.81 24.45
C MET A 159 -18.54 -8.90 25.21
N PHE A 160 -18.11 -9.32 26.40
CA PHE A 160 -17.08 -8.60 27.16
C PHE A 160 -15.77 -8.51 26.36
N SER A 161 -15.28 -9.61 25.80
CA SER A 161 -14.03 -9.64 25.01
C SER A 161 -14.10 -8.73 23.79
N VAL A 162 -15.22 -8.74 23.06
CA VAL A 162 -15.44 -7.84 21.90
C VAL A 162 -15.46 -6.38 22.33
N ALA A 163 -16.22 -6.03 23.36
CA ALA A 163 -16.31 -4.65 23.85
C ALA A 163 -14.95 -4.16 24.37
N TYR A 164 -14.27 -4.97 25.18
CA TYR A 164 -12.97 -4.63 25.76
C TYR A 164 -11.90 -4.44 24.68
N SER A 165 -11.80 -5.34 23.70
CA SER A 165 -10.81 -5.22 22.62
C SER A 165 -11.03 -3.97 21.76
N LEU A 166 -12.28 -3.57 21.50
CA LEU A 166 -12.58 -2.35 20.75
C LEU A 166 -12.18 -1.09 21.53
N VAL A 167 -12.46 -1.06 22.83
CA VAL A 167 -12.03 0.03 23.73
C VAL A 167 -10.51 0.11 23.80
N GLU A 168 -9.84 -1.03 23.92
CA GLU A 168 -8.37 -1.10 23.97
C GLU A 168 -7.74 -0.60 22.67
N LYS A 169 -8.23 -1.06 21.51
CA LYS A 169 -7.77 -0.58 20.19
C LYS A 169 -7.99 0.92 20.04
N LEU A 170 -9.11 1.45 20.55
CA LEU A 170 -9.38 2.88 20.54
C LEU A 170 -8.35 3.65 21.36
N TYR A 171 -8.07 3.19 22.58
CA TYR A 171 -7.08 3.81 23.46
C TYR A 171 -5.68 3.82 22.84
N TRP A 172 -5.19 2.69 22.35
CA TRP A 172 -3.85 2.62 21.75
C TRP A 172 -3.72 3.44 20.47
N LYS A 173 -4.76 3.51 19.63
CA LYS A 173 -4.77 4.39 18.46
C LYS A 173 -4.72 5.87 18.84
N LEU A 174 -5.39 6.26 19.92
CA LEU A 174 -5.28 7.61 20.45
C LEU A 174 -3.83 7.84 20.91
N GLU A 175 -3.27 6.98 21.77
CA GLU A 175 -1.89 7.09 22.26
C GLU A 175 -0.83 7.12 21.15
N GLU A 176 -0.94 6.28 20.13
CA GLU A 176 -0.04 6.28 18.97
C GLU A 176 -0.06 7.63 18.24
N ARG A 177 -1.25 8.22 18.05
CA ARG A 177 -1.37 9.55 17.45
C ARG A 177 -0.80 10.67 18.32
N PHE A 178 -0.81 10.49 19.65
CA PHE A 178 -0.17 11.41 20.60
C PHE A 178 1.36 11.25 20.60
N SER A 179 1.89 10.02 20.50
CA SER A 179 3.35 9.81 20.42
C SER A 179 3.93 10.24 19.09
N GLN A 180 3.21 10.02 17.98
CA GLN A 180 3.56 10.58 16.67
C GLN A 180 3.53 12.11 16.68
N LYS A 181 2.66 12.73 17.50
CA LYS A 181 2.63 14.19 17.71
C LYS A 181 3.89 14.68 18.43
N GLU A 182 4.32 14.05 19.53
CA GLU A 182 5.59 14.40 20.17
C GLU A 182 6.79 14.23 19.21
N TYR A 183 6.76 13.19 18.38
CA TYR A 183 7.80 12.95 17.38
C TYR A 183 7.80 14.02 16.27
N PHE A 184 6.63 14.40 15.74
CA PHE A 184 6.48 15.43 14.71
C PHE A 184 6.75 16.84 15.23
N ASP A 185 6.26 17.19 16.42
CA ASP A 185 6.49 18.48 17.06
C ASP A 185 7.99 18.66 17.38
N ASN A 186 8.71 17.59 17.75
CA ASN A 186 10.16 17.62 17.93
C ASN A 186 10.94 17.75 16.59
N PHE A 187 10.38 17.31 15.47
CA PHE A 187 11.02 17.39 14.14
C PHE A 187 10.75 18.73 13.42
N ILE A 188 9.55 19.31 13.61
CA ILE A 188 9.12 20.55 12.94
C ILE A 188 9.63 21.83 13.60
N ILE A 189 10.17 21.78 14.83
CA ILE A 189 10.90 22.93 15.43
C ILE A 189 12.10 23.40 14.56
N LYS A 190 12.55 22.61 13.57
CA LYS A 190 13.59 23.03 12.62
C LYS A 190 13.10 23.74 11.34
N PHE A 191 11.81 23.71 11.04
CA PHE A 191 11.27 24.34 9.82
C PHE A 191 9.83 24.78 10.02
N ARG A 192 9.58 26.01 10.49
CA ARG A 192 8.36 26.73 10.08
C ARG A 192 8.40 28.24 10.37
N ASP A 193 8.23 28.99 9.30
CA ASP A 193 7.48 30.25 9.30
C ASP A 193 5.99 29.98 9.61
N PRO A 194 5.25 30.96 10.15
CA PRO A 194 3.93 30.75 10.74
C PRO A 194 2.84 30.77 9.67
N VAL A 195 2.26 29.60 9.38
CA VAL A 195 0.90 29.54 8.87
C VAL A 195 0.01 29.30 10.08
N ASP A 196 -0.79 30.31 10.44
CA ASP A 196 -1.70 30.32 11.58
C ASP A 196 -2.94 29.43 11.29
N TRP A 197 -2.70 28.12 11.22
CA TRP A 197 -3.75 27.13 11.40
C TRP A 197 -3.82 26.86 12.90
N ASP A 198 -5.00 27.02 13.50
CA ASP A 198 -5.29 26.53 14.85
C ASP A 198 -5.38 24.99 14.80
N GLU A 199 -4.30 24.32 14.37
CA GLU A 199 -4.17 22.87 14.10
C GLU A 199 -4.60 22.05 15.32
N GLY A 200 -4.41 22.61 16.53
CA GLY A 200 -4.85 22.00 17.79
C GLY A 200 -6.37 21.83 17.90
N LYS A 201 -7.17 22.80 17.44
CA LYS A 201 -8.64 22.70 17.51
C LYS A 201 -9.20 21.74 16.47
N ALA A 202 -8.75 21.85 15.21
CA ALA A 202 -9.21 20.96 14.14
C ALA A 202 -8.87 19.49 14.44
N LYS A 203 -7.66 19.22 14.96
CA LYS A 203 -7.23 17.88 15.34
C LYS A 203 -8.05 17.30 16.49
N LYS A 204 -8.28 18.08 17.56
CA LYS A 204 -9.12 17.66 18.69
C LYS A 204 -10.54 17.28 18.23
N HIS A 205 -11.13 18.03 17.30
CA HIS A 205 -12.45 17.71 16.76
C HIS A 205 -12.47 16.38 16.00
N ILE A 206 -11.42 16.07 15.23
CA ILE A 206 -11.31 14.79 14.51
C ILE A 206 -11.18 13.61 15.50
N GLU A 207 -10.38 13.78 16.55
CA GLU A 207 -10.20 12.76 17.59
C GLU A 207 -11.49 12.54 18.39
N GLU A 208 -12.19 13.60 18.77
CA GLU A 208 -13.49 13.53 19.45
C GLU A 208 -14.55 12.87 18.56
N ALA A 209 -14.56 13.19 17.25
CA ALA A 209 -15.44 12.53 16.29
C ALA A 209 -15.12 11.04 16.15
N GLY A 210 -13.83 10.67 16.08
CA GLY A 210 -13.39 9.29 16.05
C GLY A 210 -13.77 8.51 17.31
N TYR A 211 -13.57 9.10 18.50
CA TYR A 211 -14.04 8.54 19.76
C TYR A 211 -15.55 8.28 19.72
N LYS A 212 -16.35 9.27 19.33
CA LYS A 212 -17.81 9.15 19.29
C LYS A 212 -18.28 8.02 18.37
N VAL A 213 -17.70 7.92 17.17
CA VAL A 213 -18.04 6.86 16.22
C VAL A 213 -17.78 5.47 16.83
N VAL A 214 -16.62 5.28 17.47
CA VAL A 214 -16.27 3.98 18.08
C VAL A 214 -17.09 3.72 19.35
N SER A 215 -17.34 4.73 20.18
CA SER A 215 -18.15 4.58 21.39
C SER A 215 -19.59 4.23 21.05
N ASP A 216 -20.18 4.91 20.08
CA ASP A 216 -21.56 4.67 19.63
C ASP A 216 -21.69 3.27 19.03
N ASP A 217 -20.67 2.78 18.33
CA ASP A 217 -20.60 1.41 17.84
C ASP A 217 -20.61 0.39 19.00
N ILE A 218 -19.70 0.52 19.97
CA ILE A 218 -19.63 -0.38 21.12
C ILE A 218 -20.96 -0.37 21.90
N VAL A 219 -21.52 0.82 22.15
CA VAL A 219 -22.80 0.98 22.84
C VAL A 219 -23.92 0.28 22.08
N SER A 220 -23.97 0.44 20.76
CA SER A 220 -24.97 -0.21 19.90
C SER A 220 -24.86 -1.73 19.96
N ARG A 221 -23.66 -2.28 19.83
CA ARG A 221 -23.39 -3.73 19.91
C ARG A 221 -23.80 -4.32 21.26
N VAL A 222 -23.42 -3.67 22.36
CA VAL A 222 -23.80 -4.15 23.71
C VAL A 222 -25.32 -4.10 23.89
N ASN A 223 -26.00 -3.05 23.43
CA ASN A 223 -27.46 -2.97 23.52
C ASN A 223 -28.17 -4.06 22.69
N VAL A 224 -27.66 -4.34 21.49
CA VAL A 224 -28.18 -5.41 20.64
C VAL A 224 -27.93 -6.78 21.29
N TYR A 225 -26.75 -7.03 21.84
CA TYR A 225 -26.45 -8.24 22.58
C TYR A 225 -27.40 -8.44 23.77
N GLU A 226 -27.56 -7.42 24.61
CA GLU A 226 -28.46 -7.47 25.77
C GLU A 226 -29.91 -7.78 25.37
N TYR A 227 -30.36 -7.26 24.22
CA TYR A 227 -31.67 -7.58 23.66
C TYR A 227 -31.76 -9.02 23.12
N ASN A 228 -30.67 -9.52 22.54
CA ASN A 228 -30.60 -10.81 21.85
C ASN A 228 -30.33 -12.00 22.77
N ARG A 229 -29.62 -11.82 23.89
CA ARG A 229 -29.09 -12.93 24.70
C ARG A 229 -30.16 -13.87 25.26
N THR A 230 -31.40 -13.39 25.41
CA THR A 230 -32.54 -14.21 25.85
C THR A 230 -33.43 -14.69 24.70
N ARG A 231 -33.04 -14.47 23.44
CA ARG A 231 -33.86 -14.72 22.25
C ARG A 231 -33.25 -15.81 21.36
N PRO A 232 -34.10 -16.63 20.71
CA PRO A 232 -33.63 -17.58 19.72
C PRO A 232 -33.07 -16.84 18.49
N ARG A 233 -32.14 -17.48 17.75
CA ARG A 233 -31.33 -16.85 16.69
C ARG A 233 -32.18 -16.18 15.61
N GLU A 234 -33.32 -16.77 15.28
CA GLU A 234 -34.24 -16.30 14.23
C GLU A 234 -34.98 -15.01 14.63
N LYS A 235 -34.95 -14.63 15.91
CA LYS A 235 -35.58 -13.40 16.45
C LYS A 235 -34.56 -12.35 16.89
N ARG A 236 -33.27 -12.59 16.64
CA ARG A 236 -32.20 -11.65 16.97
C ARG A 236 -32.24 -10.46 16.00
N ILE A 237 -31.92 -9.28 16.52
CA ILE A 237 -31.69 -8.08 15.72
C ILE A 237 -30.18 -7.85 15.62
N TYR A 238 -29.73 -7.06 14.64
CA TYR A 238 -28.31 -6.80 14.44
C TYR A 238 -28.09 -5.31 14.31
N SER A 239 -27.06 -4.77 14.95
CA SER A 239 -26.61 -3.40 14.75
C SER A 239 -26.02 -3.24 13.35
N SER A 240 -26.02 -2.02 12.81
CA SER A 240 -25.40 -1.74 11.51
C SER A 240 -23.93 -2.17 11.46
N SER A 241 -23.20 -2.08 12.57
CA SER A 241 -21.80 -2.48 12.62
C SER A 241 -21.59 -3.99 12.62
N GLU A 242 -22.44 -4.76 13.31
CA GLU A 242 -22.45 -6.22 13.21
C GLU A 242 -22.78 -6.66 11.78
N LYS A 243 -23.81 -6.07 11.17
CA LYS A 243 -24.16 -6.33 9.76
C LYS A 243 -22.96 -6.06 8.86
N LYS A 244 -22.26 -4.94 9.03
CA LYS A 244 -21.08 -4.58 8.22
C LYS A 244 -19.95 -5.58 8.38
N HIS A 245 -19.68 -6.02 9.60
CA HIS A 245 -18.62 -6.99 9.86
C HIS A 245 -18.95 -8.33 9.19
N ILE A 246 -20.17 -8.83 9.41
CA ILE A 246 -20.64 -10.07 8.79
C ILE A 246 -20.57 -9.99 7.26
N VAL A 247 -21.03 -8.89 6.67
CA VAL A 247 -20.95 -8.68 5.20
C VAL A 247 -19.50 -8.62 4.72
N SER A 248 -18.59 -8.01 5.50
CA SER A 248 -17.16 -7.94 5.17
C SER A 248 -16.45 -9.28 5.28
N GLY A 249 -16.96 -10.22 6.07
CA GLY A 249 -16.45 -11.59 6.16
C GLY A 249 -16.66 -12.42 4.88
N TYR A 250 -17.55 -11.98 3.99
CA TYR A 250 -17.75 -12.57 2.67
C TYR A 250 -16.95 -11.82 1.59
N ASP A 251 -15.63 -11.90 1.68
CA ASP A 251 -14.68 -11.16 0.84
C ASP A 251 -14.15 -11.94 -0.36
N SER A 252 -14.48 -13.23 -0.46
CA SER A 252 -13.87 -14.15 -1.41
C SER A 252 -14.87 -15.13 -1.99
N LYS A 253 -14.61 -15.60 -3.21
CA LYS A 253 -15.44 -16.63 -3.86
C LYS A 253 -15.61 -17.88 -2.98
N GLU A 254 -14.54 -18.29 -2.30
CA GLU A 254 -14.53 -19.45 -1.40
C GLU A 254 -15.49 -19.27 -0.21
N SER A 255 -15.55 -18.07 0.38
CA SER A 255 -16.49 -17.77 1.48
C SER A 255 -17.96 -17.96 1.06
N PHE A 256 -18.30 -17.54 -0.17
CA PHE A 256 -19.64 -17.73 -0.72
C PHE A 256 -19.93 -19.18 -1.12
N GLU A 257 -18.93 -19.92 -1.61
CA GLU A 257 -19.10 -21.33 -2.00
C GLU A 257 -19.33 -22.26 -0.79
N LYS A 258 -18.81 -21.90 0.39
CA LYS A 258 -19.01 -22.65 1.64
C LYS A 258 -20.29 -22.29 2.39
N ALA A 259 -20.92 -21.18 2.05
CA ALA A 259 -22.08 -20.66 2.74
C ALA A 259 -23.33 -21.52 2.50
N THR A 260 -24.13 -21.72 3.53
CA THR A 260 -25.45 -22.34 3.43
C THR A 260 -26.46 -21.39 2.77
N PRO A 261 -27.55 -21.90 2.17
CA PRO A 261 -28.61 -21.07 1.61
C PRO A 261 -29.17 -20.04 2.61
N GLU A 262 -29.31 -20.44 3.88
CA GLU A 262 -29.78 -19.60 4.98
C GLU A 262 -28.79 -18.46 5.29
N GLU A 263 -27.48 -18.74 5.31
CA GLU A 263 -26.44 -17.73 5.51
C GLU A 263 -26.39 -16.73 4.35
N LEU A 264 -26.53 -17.19 3.11
CA LEU A 264 -26.60 -16.31 1.94
C LEU A 264 -27.83 -15.42 1.96
N GLU A 265 -28.97 -15.92 2.45
CA GLU A 265 -30.19 -15.11 2.61
C GLU A 265 -30.04 -14.07 3.72
N GLN A 266 -29.44 -14.45 4.84
CA GLN A 266 -29.12 -13.51 5.92
C GLN A 266 -28.14 -12.43 5.45
N TYR A 267 -27.11 -12.80 4.69
CA TYR A 267 -26.18 -11.87 4.07
C TYR A 267 -26.90 -10.87 3.16
N ARG A 268 -27.77 -11.33 2.26
CA ARG A 268 -28.58 -10.44 1.40
C ARG A 268 -29.42 -9.48 2.22
N THR A 269 -30.11 -9.98 3.24
CA THR A 269 -30.93 -9.16 4.15
C THR A 269 -30.09 -8.06 4.81
N PHE A 270 -28.88 -8.38 5.29
CA PHE A 270 -28.00 -7.40 5.90
C PHE A 270 -27.48 -6.36 4.91
N VAL A 271 -27.17 -6.76 3.68
CA VAL A 271 -26.79 -5.82 2.62
C VAL A 271 -27.95 -4.86 2.30
N GLU A 272 -29.18 -5.37 2.19
CA GLU A 272 -30.38 -4.55 1.92
C GLU A 272 -30.69 -3.58 3.07
N ASP A 273 -30.63 -4.05 4.32
CA ASP A 273 -30.78 -3.21 5.49
C ASP A 273 -29.78 -2.06 5.50
N LEU A 274 -28.50 -2.38 5.30
CA LEU A 274 -27.43 -1.38 5.24
C LEU A 274 -27.60 -0.41 4.06
N TYR A 275 -28.10 -0.89 2.91
CA TYR A 275 -28.43 -0.04 1.77
C TYR A 275 -29.55 0.94 2.12
N ASN A 276 -30.62 0.48 2.79
CA ASN A 276 -31.73 1.31 3.24
C ASN A 276 -31.30 2.33 4.32
N GLU A 277 -30.29 2.02 5.11
CA GLU A 277 -29.64 2.93 6.07
C GLU A 277 -28.71 3.96 5.36
N GLY A 278 -28.51 3.84 4.04
CA GLY A 278 -27.69 4.75 3.24
C GLY A 278 -26.19 4.44 3.29
N ASP A 279 -25.81 3.23 3.71
CA ASP A 279 -24.41 2.87 3.94
C ASP A 279 -23.63 2.65 2.64
N PRO A 280 -22.50 3.36 2.42
CA PRO A 280 -21.71 3.22 1.19
C PRO A 280 -21.15 1.80 0.96
N MET A 281 -20.90 1.02 2.01
CA MET A 281 -20.40 -0.34 1.89
C MET A 281 -21.45 -1.24 1.23
N ALA A 282 -22.72 -1.09 1.59
CA ALA A 282 -23.80 -1.87 0.98
C ALA A 282 -23.98 -1.54 -0.51
N ILE A 283 -23.91 -0.26 -0.88
CA ILE A 283 -23.97 0.15 -2.30
C ILE A 283 -22.81 -0.47 -3.07
N LYS A 284 -21.58 -0.44 -2.50
CA LYS A 284 -20.40 -1.10 -3.07
C LYS A 284 -20.63 -2.61 -3.21
N THR A 285 -21.13 -3.27 -2.18
CA THR A 285 -21.40 -4.72 -2.18
C THR A 285 -22.42 -5.10 -3.26
N LEU A 286 -23.52 -4.37 -3.40
CA LEU A 286 -24.51 -4.60 -4.45
C LEU A 286 -23.90 -4.36 -5.84
N ALA A 287 -23.18 -3.25 -6.01
CA ALA A 287 -22.53 -2.88 -7.26
C ALA A 287 -21.62 -3.98 -7.81
N TRP A 288 -20.68 -4.48 -6.99
CA TRP A 288 -19.73 -5.53 -7.39
C TRP A 288 -20.35 -6.93 -7.36
N GLY A 289 -21.24 -7.20 -6.41
CA GLY A 289 -21.98 -8.47 -6.32
C GLY A 289 -22.75 -8.78 -7.60
N TYR A 290 -23.45 -7.79 -8.15
CA TYR A 290 -24.13 -7.91 -9.45
C TYR A 290 -23.17 -7.82 -10.65
N PHE A 291 -22.00 -7.17 -10.52
CA PHE A 291 -21.01 -7.06 -11.60
C PHE A 291 -20.39 -8.41 -11.95
N GLU A 292 -19.90 -9.10 -10.93
CA GLU A 292 -19.18 -10.37 -11.07
C GLU A 292 -20.14 -11.56 -11.07
N GLY A 293 -21.21 -11.47 -10.29
CA GLY A 293 -21.99 -12.62 -9.86
C GLY A 293 -21.28 -13.33 -8.71
N THR A 294 -21.98 -13.51 -7.59
CA THR A 294 -21.50 -14.19 -6.38
C THR A 294 -22.48 -15.31 -6.00
N GLY A 295 -22.16 -16.08 -4.96
CA GLY A 295 -23.14 -17.02 -4.38
C GLY A 295 -24.40 -16.32 -3.87
N ALA A 296 -24.28 -15.07 -3.41
CA ALA A 296 -25.39 -14.28 -2.91
C ALA A 296 -26.18 -13.55 -4.02
N PHE A 297 -25.53 -13.08 -5.06
CA PHE A 297 -26.13 -12.26 -6.13
C PHE A 297 -25.88 -12.85 -7.51
N THR A 298 -26.94 -13.10 -8.27
CA THR A 298 -26.78 -13.49 -9.69
C THR A 298 -26.29 -12.31 -10.50
N LYS A 299 -25.30 -12.54 -11.39
CA LYS A 299 -24.74 -11.48 -12.26
C LYS A 299 -25.85 -10.76 -13.04
N ASP A 300 -25.94 -9.44 -12.83
CA ASP A 300 -26.88 -8.55 -13.50
C ASP A 300 -26.19 -7.20 -13.76
N LEU A 301 -25.74 -6.99 -14.99
CA LEU A 301 -24.95 -5.80 -15.35
C LEU A 301 -25.80 -4.52 -15.42
N ALA A 302 -27.13 -4.62 -15.51
CA ALA A 302 -28.01 -3.46 -15.45
C ALA A 302 -28.18 -2.97 -14.01
N LEU A 303 -28.41 -3.89 -13.07
CA LEU A 303 -28.41 -3.56 -11.63
C LEU A 303 -27.04 -3.09 -11.16
N SER A 304 -25.97 -3.77 -11.58
CA SER A 304 -24.60 -3.36 -11.28
C SER A 304 -24.33 -1.94 -11.76
N LYS A 305 -24.69 -1.58 -13.01
CA LYS A 305 -24.55 -0.21 -13.53
C LYS A 305 -25.23 0.81 -12.61
N ARG A 306 -26.49 0.58 -12.25
CA ARG A 306 -27.25 1.48 -11.37
C ARG A 306 -26.54 1.70 -10.03
N TYR A 307 -26.12 0.62 -9.35
CA TYR A 307 -25.46 0.74 -8.06
C TYR A 307 -24.04 1.31 -8.17
N LEU A 308 -23.30 1.02 -9.24
CA LEU A 308 -22.00 1.64 -9.51
C LEU A 308 -22.15 3.15 -9.76
N GLU A 309 -23.18 3.60 -10.48
CA GLU A 309 -23.47 5.03 -10.69
C GLU A 309 -23.75 5.72 -9.36
N GLU A 310 -24.58 5.10 -8.50
CA GLU A 310 -24.88 5.61 -7.15
C GLU A 310 -23.61 5.65 -6.28
N PHE A 311 -22.81 4.59 -6.28
CA PHE A 311 -21.57 4.50 -5.52
C PHE A 311 -20.57 5.56 -5.98
N PHE A 312 -20.33 5.67 -7.29
CA PHE A 312 -19.43 6.66 -7.88
C PHE A 312 -19.89 8.10 -7.56
N ALA A 313 -21.19 8.40 -7.62
CA ALA A 313 -21.71 9.71 -7.28
C ALA A 313 -21.46 10.10 -5.81
N LYS A 314 -21.39 9.12 -4.90
CA LYS A 314 -21.11 9.34 -3.47
C LYS A 314 -19.62 9.40 -3.14
N THR A 315 -18.79 8.62 -3.81
CA THR A 315 -17.39 8.40 -3.38
C THR A 315 -16.34 8.92 -4.36
N GLY A 316 -16.69 9.09 -5.64
CA GLY A 316 -15.73 9.37 -6.70
C GLY A 316 -14.75 8.21 -6.95
N ASP A 317 -15.08 6.98 -6.52
CA ASP A 317 -14.17 5.83 -6.60
C ASP A 317 -13.73 5.55 -8.06
N PRO A 318 -12.42 5.53 -8.36
CA PRO A 318 -11.94 5.42 -9.72
C PRO A 318 -12.10 4.01 -10.33
N TYR A 319 -12.19 2.96 -9.50
CA TYR A 319 -12.46 1.61 -9.98
C TYR A 319 -13.93 1.42 -10.35
N ALA A 320 -14.84 2.08 -9.63
CA ALA A 320 -16.24 2.17 -10.04
C ALA A 320 -16.39 2.91 -11.38
N ALA A 321 -15.64 4.00 -11.58
CA ALA A 321 -15.58 4.69 -12.87
C ALA A 321 -15.07 3.75 -13.98
N ASN A 322 -13.97 3.01 -13.74
CA ASN A 322 -13.48 2.04 -14.71
C ASN A 322 -14.53 0.99 -15.08
N ALA A 323 -15.20 0.38 -14.10
CA ALA A 323 -16.26 -0.60 -14.33
C ALA A 323 -17.45 -0.03 -15.11
N LEU A 324 -17.90 1.19 -14.77
CA LEU A 324 -18.93 1.89 -15.54
C LEU A 324 -18.51 2.16 -16.98
N GLY A 325 -17.25 2.54 -17.18
CA GLY A 325 -16.63 2.69 -18.49
C GLY A 325 -16.76 1.41 -19.32
N TYR A 326 -16.43 0.25 -18.74
CA TYR A 326 -16.58 -1.06 -19.37
C TYR A 326 -18.02 -1.41 -19.71
N ILE A 327 -18.95 -1.26 -18.76
CA ILE A 327 -20.38 -1.55 -18.98
C ILE A 327 -20.91 -0.71 -20.14
N CYS A 328 -20.62 0.59 -20.14
CA CYS A 328 -21.06 1.51 -21.19
C CYS A 328 -20.38 1.21 -22.53
N TYR A 329 -19.08 0.90 -22.54
CA TYR A 329 -18.31 0.69 -23.77
C TYR A 329 -18.76 -0.55 -24.54
N TYR A 330 -19.11 -1.62 -23.83
CA TYR A 330 -19.59 -2.86 -24.43
C TYR A 330 -21.12 -2.94 -24.50
N GLY A 331 -21.84 -1.97 -23.95
CA GLY A 331 -23.30 -1.95 -23.93
C GLY A 331 -23.91 -3.08 -23.09
N PHE A 332 -23.19 -3.59 -22.09
CA PHE A 332 -23.59 -4.78 -21.35
C PHE A 332 -24.93 -4.62 -20.60
N ALA A 333 -25.28 -3.40 -20.20
CA ALA A 333 -26.55 -3.07 -19.55
C ALA A 333 -27.66 -2.67 -20.53
N ASN A 334 -27.37 -2.58 -21.83
CA ASN A 334 -28.27 -2.01 -22.85
C ASN A 334 -28.32 -2.89 -24.11
N GLY A 335 -28.50 -4.21 -23.93
CA GLY A 335 -28.64 -5.15 -25.05
C GLY A 335 -27.44 -5.19 -26.01
N SER A 336 -26.23 -4.99 -25.48
CA SER A 336 -24.97 -4.89 -26.24
C SER A 336 -24.89 -3.65 -27.15
N LEU A 337 -25.71 -2.62 -26.91
CA LEU A 337 -25.63 -1.34 -27.60
C LEU A 337 -24.72 -0.36 -26.83
N PRO A 338 -23.53 -0.01 -27.34
CA PRO A 338 -22.58 0.83 -26.62
C PRO A 338 -23.08 2.26 -26.35
N GLU A 339 -22.76 2.77 -25.17
CA GLU A 339 -23.00 4.14 -24.71
C GLU A 339 -21.67 4.91 -24.70
N TYR A 340 -21.06 5.10 -25.87
CA TYR A 340 -19.67 5.56 -25.94
C TYR A 340 -19.40 6.92 -25.26
N LYS A 341 -20.36 7.84 -25.24
CA LYS A 341 -20.18 9.13 -24.57
C LYS A 341 -20.00 8.96 -23.06
N ASP A 342 -20.82 8.11 -22.44
CA ASP A 342 -20.72 7.81 -21.02
C ASP A 342 -19.51 6.94 -20.72
N ALA A 343 -19.19 5.99 -21.60
CA ALA A 343 -17.95 5.21 -21.49
C ALA A 343 -16.71 6.11 -21.46
N PHE A 344 -16.61 7.09 -22.36
CA PHE A 344 -15.49 8.02 -22.39
C PHE A 344 -15.44 8.87 -21.11
N LYS A 345 -16.59 9.41 -20.68
CA LYS A 345 -16.69 10.17 -19.42
C LYS A 345 -16.14 9.37 -18.23
N TYR A 346 -16.55 8.12 -18.08
CA TYR A 346 -16.13 7.30 -16.94
C TYR A 346 -14.67 6.83 -17.04
N PHE A 347 -14.20 6.42 -18.22
CA PHE A 347 -12.77 6.15 -18.43
C PHE A 347 -11.90 7.40 -18.22
N ALA A 348 -12.38 8.61 -18.57
CA ALA A 348 -11.64 9.83 -18.28
C ALA A 348 -11.48 10.05 -16.75
N TYR A 349 -12.52 9.80 -15.95
CA TYR A 349 -12.42 9.87 -14.48
C TYR A 349 -11.42 8.85 -13.93
N GLY A 350 -11.49 7.59 -14.37
CA GLY A 350 -10.51 6.57 -13.96
C GLY A 350 -9.08 6.90 -14.39
N ALA A 351 -8.90 7.44 -15.60
CA ALA A 351 -7.60 7.82 -16.14
C ALA A 351 -6.95 8.96 -15.36
N MET A 352 -7.73 9.98 -14.98
CA MET A 352 -7.25 11.09 -14.14
C MET A 352 -6.82 10.63 -12.73
N ALA A 353 -7.33 9.49 -12.27
CA ALA A 353 -6.95 8.86 -11.00
C ALA A 353 -5.85 7.79 -11.15
N GLY A 354 -5.28 7.61 -12.34
CA GLY A 354 -4.17 6.68 -12.59
C GLY A 354 -4.56 5.22 -12.79
N VAL A 355 -5.84 4.91 -13.09
CA VAL A 355 -6.24 3.52 -13.39
C VAL A 355 -5.82 3.17 -14.83
N ASP A 356 -4.83 2.30 -14.99
CA ASP A 356 -4.25 1.92 -16.29
C ASP A 356 -5.29 1.50 -17.32
N GLU A 357 -6.25 0.65 -16.95
CA GLU A 357 -7.31 0.23 -17.87
C GLU A 357 -8.11 1.42 -18.38
N SER A 358 -8.39 2.39 -17.51
CA SER A 358 -9.09 3.60 -17.90
C SER A 358 -8.23 4.49 -18.80
N ILE A 359 -6.93 4.61 -18.52
CA ILE A 359 -5.97 5.39 -19.33
C ILE A 359 -5.96 4.89 -20.77
N TYR A 360 -5.64 3.61 -21.00
CA TYR A 360 -5.51 3.11 -22.37
C TYR A 360 -6.87 3.03 -23.08
N ARG A 361 -7.99 2.87 -22.35
CA ARG A 361 -9.34 2.89 -22.96
C ARG A 361 -9.74 4.29 -23.38
N ALA A 362 -9.50 5.30 -22.55
CA ALA A 362 -9.70 6.70 -22.93
C ALA A 362 -8.84 7.05 -24.15
N ALA A 363 -7.59 6.59 -24.19
CA ALA A 363 -6.71 6.75 -25.34
C ALA A 363 -7.28 6.10 -26.60
N ASP A 364 -7.68 4.82 -26.55
CA ASP A 364 -8.31 4.11 -27.68
C ASP A 364 -9.53 4.88 -28.21
N MET A 365 -10.34 5.46 -27.32
CA MET A 365 -11.54 6.22 -27.67
C MET A 365 -11.22 7.57 -28.30
N LEU A 366 -10.17 8.28 -27.85
CA LEU A 366 -9.66 9.50 -28.47
C LEU A 366 -9.10 9.23 -29.86
N LEU A 367 -8.32 8.17 -30.03
CA LEU A 367 -7.77 7.76 -31.34
C LEU A 367 -8.89 7.42 -32.34
N ALA A 368 -9.95 6.77 -31.87
CA ALA A 368 -11.07 6.35 -32.71
C ALA A 368 -12.17 7.40 -32.87
N GLY A 369 -12.21 8.46 -32.05
CA GLY A 369 -13.34 9.39 -31.98
C GLY A 369 -14.64 8.73 -31.50
N LYS A 370 -14.54 7.73 -30.62
CA LYS A 370 -15.70 7.03 -30.07
C LYS A 370 -16.17 7.73 -28.81
N GLY A 371 -17.37 8.32 -28.83
CA GLY A 371 -17.93 9.01 -27.65
C GLY A 371 -17.24 10.33 -27.29
N THR A 372 -16.25 10.74 -28.08
CA THR A 372 -15.47 11.97 -27.93
C THR A 372 -15.02 12.45 -29.31
N VAL A 373 -14.49 13.68 -29.39
CA VAL A 373 -13.87 14.19 -30.62
C VAL A 373 -12.56 13.42 -30.85
N LYS A 374 -12.36 12.94 -32.08
CA LYS A 374 -11.11 12.27 -32.45
C LYS A 374 -9.91 13.20 -32.20
N ASN A 375 -8.97 12.77 -31.38
CA ASN A 375 -7.75 13.51 -31.05
C ASN A 375 -6.57 12.54 -30.96
N ILE A 376 -5.75 12.53 -32.01
CA ILE A 376 -4.64 11.58 -32.14
C ILE A 376 -3.55 11.90 -31.12
N ASP A 377 -3.15 13.16 -30.99
CA ASP A 377 -2.06 13.59 -30.11
C ASP A 377 -2.37 13.25 -28.64
N MET A 378 -3.59 13.56 -28.16
CA MET A 378 -3.98 13.22 -26.79
C MET A 378 -4.02 11.71 -26.55
N GLY A 379 -4.55 10.95 -27.51
CA GLY A 379 -4.58 9.48 -27.40
C GLY A 379 -3.19 8.87 -27.37
N LEU A 380 -2.28 9.34 -28.24
CA LEU A 380 -0.90 8.86 -28.26
C LEU A 380 -0.12 9.25 -27.00
N ASN A 381 -0.28 10.46 -26.48
CA ASN A 381 0.41 10.87 -25.25
C ASN A 381 0.06 9.94 -24.08
N LEU A 382 -1.23 9.60 -23.90
CA LEU A 382 -1.65 8.64 -22.86
C LEU A 382 -1.04 7.26 -23.06
N ILE A 383 -0.94 6.77 -24.29
CA ILE A 383 -0.32 5.46 -24.58
C ILE A 383 1.19 5.50 -24.34
N VAL A 384 1.87 6.58 -24.74
CA VAL A 384 3.33 6.72 -24.60
C VAL A 384 3.73 6.85 -23.13
N ASP A 385 3.00 7.65 -22.34
CA ASP A 385 3.27 7.78 -20.91
C ASP A 385 3.03 6.45 -20.18
N GLY A 386 1.89 5.79 -20.43
CA GLY A 386 1.61 4.48 -19.86
C GLY A 386 2.60 3.40 -20.31
N TYR A 387 3.05 3.43 -21.56
CA TYR A 387 4.12 2.56 -22.05
C TYR A 387 5.42 2.78 -21.28
N ARG A 388 5.87 4.02 -21.11
CA ARG A 388 7.12 4.33 -20.39
C ARG A 388 7.08 3.85 -18.94
N ASP A 389 5.98 4.15 -18.25
CA ASP A 389 5.87 3.86 -16.82
C ASP A 389 5.78 2.34 -16.59
N SER A 390 4.95 1.64 -17.38
CA SER A 390 4.85 0.18 -17.31
C SER A 390 6.09 -0.56 -17.82
N PHE A 391 6.81 -0.01 -18.81
CA PHE A 391 8.08 -0.58 -19.26
C PHE A 391 9.14 -0.56 -18.16
N ASN A 392 9.26 0.57 -17.44
CA ASN A 392 10.18 0.67 -16.32
C ASN A 392 9.88 -0.40 -15.29
N ASP A 393 8.64 -0.51 -14.82
CA ASP A 393 8.20 -1.53 -13.85
C ASP A 393 8.52 -2.95 -14.34
N PHE A 394 8.29 -3.22 -15.62
CA PHE A 394 8.60 -4.50 -16.24
C PHE A 394 10.11 -4.81 -16.13
N CYS A 395 10.97 -3.82 -16.41
CA CYS A 395 12.42 -3.94 -16.26
C CYS A 395 12.89 -4.14 -14.80
N TRP A 396 12.11 -3.69 -13.81
CA TRP A 396 12.37 -3.96 -12.39
C TRP A 396 11.91 -5.35 -11.92
N GLY A 397 11.34 -6.16 -12.83
CA GLY A 397 10.84 -7.49 -12.52
C GLY A 397 9.38 -7.52 -12.05
N HIS A 398 8.67 -6.38 -12.12
CA HIS A 398 7.24 -6.29 -11.82
C HIS A 398 6.43 -6.72 -13.05
N TYR A 399 6.48 -8.01 -13.38
CA TYR A 399 5.82 -8.56 -14.57
C TYR A 399 4.28 -8.52 -14.50
N ASP A 400 3.73 -8.31 -13.31
CA ASP A 400 2.30 -8.11 -13.07
C ASP A 400 1.90 -6.63 -13.23
N ASN A 401 2.20 -6.04 -14.40
CA ASN A 401 1.84 -4.67 -14.74
C ASN A 401 1.11 -4.61 -16.10
N MET A 402 0.86 -3.44 -16.69
CA MET A 402 0.11 -3.27 -17.96
C MET A 402 0.97 -3.10 -19.23
N PHE A 403 2.26 -3.44 -19.14
CA PHE A 403 3.20 -3.23 -20.24
C PHE A 403 2.80 -3.90 -21.58
N PRO A 404 2.39 -5.18 -21.63
CA PRO A 404 1.84 -5.81 -22.83
C PRO A 404 0.73 -5.03 -23.54
N GLU A 405 -0.21 -4.47 -22.79
CA GLU A 405 -1.36 -3.74 -23.31
C GLU A 405 -0.94 -2.40 -23.95
N TYR A 406 0.03 -1.72 -23.35
CA TYR A 406 0.61 -0.49 -23.91
C TYR A 406 1.53 -0.78 -25.10
N ALA A 407 2.39 -1.80 -25.02
CA ALA A 407 3.27 -2.20 -26.11
C ALA A 407 2.46 -2.62 -27.36
N LEU A 408 1.37 -3.40 -27.18
CA LEU A 408 0.45 -3.71 -28.28
C LEU A 408 -0.13 -2.44 -28.92
N ARG A 409 -0.46 -1.42 -28.14
CA ARG A 409 -1.00 -0.15 -28.65
C ARG A 409 0.03 0.71 -29.35
N MET A 410 1.26 0.78 -28.82
CA MET A 410 2.39 1.39 -29.51
C MET A 410 2.62 0.74 -30.87
N GLY A 411 2.58 -0.60 -30.93
CA GLY A 411 2.71 -1.32 -32.19
C GLY A 411 1.59 -1.01 -33.19
N ASN A 412 0.34 -0.94 -32.72
CA ASN A 412 -0.81 -0.53 -33.55
C ASN A 412 -0.66 0.90 -34.07
N ALA A 413 -0.22 1.84 -33.21
CA ALA A 413 -0.01 3.23 -33.57
C ALA A 413 1.08 3.40 -34.64
N CYS A 414 2.21 2.69 -34.51
CA CYS A 414 3.25 2.66 -35.54
C CYS A 414 2.76 2.02 -36.85
N ARG A 415 1.97 0.94 -36.78
CA ARG A 415 1.41 0.27 -37.96
C ARG A 415 0.48 1.18 -38.76
N ASP A 416 -0.27 2.01 -38.04
CA ASP A 416 -1.28 2.91 -38.61
C ASP A 416 -0.69 4.30 -38.94
N ASP A 417 0.64 4.43 -38.96
CA ASP A 417 1.40 5.65 -39.25
C ASP A 417 0.97 6.85 -38.39
N LEU A 418 0.58 6.60 -37.13
CA LEU A 418 0.15 7.64 -36.19
C LEU A 418 1.32 8.32 -35.47
N ILE A 419 2.47 7.63 -35.35
CA ILE A 419 3.66 8.16 -34.69
C ILE A 419 4.68 8.60 -35.74
N TYR A 420 4.93 9.91 -35.81
CA TYR A 420 5.86 10.46 -36.79
C TYR A 420 7.27 9.88 -36.64
N GLY A 421 7.84 9.44 -37.77
CA GLY A 421 9.20 8.89 -37.82
C GLY A 421 9.32 7.42 -37.44
N MET A 422 8.23 6.78 -36.98
CA MET A 422 8.19 5.33 -36.77
C MET A 422 7.55 4.62 -37.96
N ASN A 423 7.94 3.36 -38.18
CA ASN A 423 7.50 2.56 -39.34
C ASN A 423 7.07 1.14 -38.95
N LEU A 424 6.78 0.30 -39.95
CA LEU A 424 6.34 -1.09 -39.73
C LEU A 424 7.34 -1.96 -38.96
N ARG A 425 8.65 -1.65 -38.99
CA ARG A 425 9.66 -2.34 -38.19
C ARG A 425 9.56 -1.96 -36.71
N ASP A 426 9.27 -0.70 -36.41
CA ASP A 426 9.00 -0.26 -35.03
C ASP A 426 7.72 -0.90 -34.50
N ALA A 427 6.68 -0.98 -35.34
CA ALA A 427 5.46 -1.70 -34.99
C ALA A 427 5.75 -3.17 -34.63
N TYR A 428 6.58 -3.85 -35.44
CA TYR A 428 7.00 -5.23 -35.20
C TYR A 428 7.72 -5.38 -33.86
N LYS A 429 8.65 -4.48 -33.56
CA LYS A 429 9.38 -4.43 -32.28
C LYS A 429 8.41 -4.38 -31.10
N PHE A 430 7.47 -3.44 -31.08
CA PHE A 430 6.53 -3.29 -29.96
C PHE A 430 5.64 -4.52 -29.77
N TYR A 431 5.27 -5.22 -30.86
CA TYR A 431 4.55 -6.49 -30.72
C TYR A 431 5.41 -7.61 -30.13
N LEU A 432 6.70 -7.67 -30.44
CA LEU A 432 7.61 -8.62 -29.80
C LEU A 432 7.79 -8.33 -28.30
N GLU A 433 7.86 -7.05 -27.91
CA GLU A 433 7.86 -6.64 -26.50
C GLU A 433 6.57 -7.06 -25.79
N ALA A 434 5.40 -6.82 -26.42
CA ALA A 434 4.12 -7.25 -25.87
C ALA A 434 4.08 -8.78 -25.68
N LYS A 435 4.55 -9.55 -26.67
CA LYS A 435 4.60 -11.02 -26.62
C LYS A 435 5.46 -11.51 -25.47
N LEU A 436 6.64 -10.92 -25.33
CA LEU A 436 7.54 -11.24 -24.23
C LEU A 436 6.88 -10.98 -22.89
N ALA A 437 6.29 -9.81 -22.74
CA ALA A 437 5.75 -9.39 -21.47
C ALA A 437 4.53 -10.21 -21.06
N VAL A 438 3.69 -10.64 -22.02
CA VAL A 438 2.63 -11.65 -21.74
C VAL A 438 3.23 -12.97 -21.27
N LYS A 439 4.30 -13.46 -21.92
CA LYS A 439 4.98 -14.70 -21.51
C LYS A 439 5.47 -14.61 -20.06
N MET A 440 6.22 -13.56 -19.72
CA MET A 440 6.78 -13.36 -18.37
C MET A 440 5.67 -13.23 -17.31
N ARG A 441 4.57 -12.53 -17.63
CA ARG A 441 3.41 -12.42 -16.74
C ARG A 441 2.74 -13.77 -16.50
N LYS A 442 2.55 -14.58 -17.56
CA LYS A 442 1.99 -15.95 -17.45
C LYS A 442 2.85 -16.88 -16.59
N GLU A 443 4.17 -16.76 -16.67
CA GLU A 443 5.11 -17.50 -15.81
C GLU A 443 4.97 -17.15 -14.31
N LYS A 444 4.35 -16.01 -13.97
CA LYS A 444 4.07 -15.56 -12.59
C LYS A 444 2.63 -15.77 -12.12
N GLY A 445 1.81 -16.48 -12.89
CA GLY A 445 0.40 -16.75 -12.57
C GLY A 445 -0.58 -16.18 -13.60
N GLY A 446 -0.13 -15.28 -14.47
CA GLY A 446 -0.94 -14.66 -15.53
C GLY A 446 -2.04 -13.73 -15.01
N ARG A 447 -2.71 -13.06 -15.95
CA ARG A 447 -3.90 -12.22 -15.71
C ARG A 447 -5.08 -12.64 -16.58
N PRO A 448 -6.32 -12.40 -16.12
CA PRO A 448 -7.49 -12.47 -16.99
C PRO A 448 -7.27 -11.60 -18.24
N GLY A 449 -7.35 -12.21 -19.43
CA GLY A 449 -7.17 -11.53 -20.71
C GLY A 449 -5.83 -11.79 -21.41
N ASP A 450 -4.83 -12.37 -20.73
CA ASP A 450 -3.52 -12.63 -21.34
C ASP A 450 -3.61 -13.50 -22.59
N ILE A 451 -4.46 -14.53 -22.60
CA ILE A 451 -4.70 -15.38 -23.77
C ILE A 451 -5.23 -14.56 -24.96
N ALA A 452 -6.14 -13.63 -24.69
CA ALA A 452 -6.71 -12.78 -25.73
C ALA A 452 -5.69 -11.74 -26.23
N THR A 453 -4.85 -11.21 -25.34
CA THR A 453 -3.75 -10.30 -25.70
C THR A 453 -2.69 -11.03 -26.53
N GLU A 454 -2.24 -12.21 -26.11
CA GLU A 454 -1.31 -13.08 -26.83
C GLU A 454 -1.81 -13.38 -28.24
N GLY A 455 -3.08 -13.79 -28.37
CA GLY A 455 -3.68 -14.07 -29.69
C GLY A 455 -3.71 -12.84 -30.62
N LYS A 456 -3.97 -11.65 -30.09
CA LYS A 456 -3.91 -10.39 -30.87
C LYS A 456 -2.48 -10.05 -31.28
N VAL A 457 -1.53 -10.18 -30.36
CA VAL A 457 -0.11 -9.91 -30.61
C VAL A 457 0.43 -10.86 -31.68
N ASP A 458 0.17 -12.17 -31.55
CA ASP A 458 0.60 -13.17 -32.53
C ASP A 458 -0.02 -12.92 -33.91
N HIS A 459 -1.30 -12.56 -33.97
CA HIS A 459 -1.95 -12.20 -35.22
C HIS A 459 -1.25 -11.02 -35.92
N GLU A 460 -0.96 -9.95 -35.16
CA GLU A 460 -0.31 -8.75 -35.70
C GLU A 460 1.17 -8.99 -36.08
N ILE A 461 1.90 -9.81 -35.32
CA ILE A 461 3.26 -10.27 -35.68
C ILE A 461 3.24 -10.96 -37.05
N GLN A 462 2.33 -11.91 -37.28
CA GLN A 462 2.25 -12.62 -38.56
C GLN A 462 1.88 -11.69 -39.71
N ARG A 463 0.95 -10.77 -39.47
CA ARG A 463 0.53 -9.77 -40.45
C ARG A 463 1.67 -8.84 -40.86
N ILE A 464 2.46 -8.35 -39.90
CA ILE A 464 3.62 -7.49 -40.20
C ILE A 464 4.74 -8.26 -40.88
N ARG A 465 5.05 -9.49 -40.46
CA ARG A 465 6.06 -10.35 -41.13
C ARG A 465 5.80 -10.46 -42.63
N LYS A 466 4.56 -10.75 -43.01
CA LYS A 466 4.14 -10.82 -44.41
C LYS A 466 4.31 -9.49 -45.16
N ARG A 467 4.03 -8.34 -44.50
CA ARG A 467 4.15 -7.01 -45.13
C ARG A 467 5.60 -6.56 -45.29
N LEU A 468 6.47 -6.93 -44.36
CA LEU A 468 7.89 -6.60 -44.40
C LEU A 468 8.69 -7.55 -45.33
N ASP A 469 8.02 -8.49 -45.99
CA ASP A 469 8.65 -9.58 -46.75
C ASP A 469 9.73 -10.30 -45.93
N LEU A 470 9.43 -10.48 -44.63
CA LEU A 470 10.23 -11.33 -43.76
C LEU A 470 9.81 -12.78 -44.02
N ASP A 471 9.91 -13.23 -45.28
CA ASP A 471 9.74 -14.63 -45.70
C ASP A 471 10.96 -15.49 -45.32
N ILE A 472 11.78 -14.94 -44.44
CA ILE A 472 13.11 -15.42 -44.20
C ILE A 472 13.09 -16.13 -42.85
N LYS A 473 13.66 -17.34 -42.83
CA LYS A 473 14.26 -17.95 -41.62
C LYS A 473 15.42 -17.09 -41.08
N GLN A 474 15.34 -15.77 -41.22
CA GLN A 474 16.31 -14.83 -40.72
C GLN A 474 16.00 -14.68 -39.25
N THR A 475 16.82 -15.42 -38.53
CA THR A 475 17.48 -15.12 -37.29
C THR A 475 17.90 -13.64 -37.06
N THR A 476 17.66 -12.74 -38.02
CA THR A 476 18.24 -11.40 -38.21
C THR A 476 17.14 -10.35 -38.45
N ILE A 477 16.98 -9.38 -37.54
CA ILE A 477 16.13 -8.19 -37.77
C ILE A 477 17.02 -6.99 -38.07
N ARG A 478 16.77 -6.32 -39.19
CA ARG A 478 17.40 -5.06 -39.55
C ARG A 478 16.59 -3.90 -38.95
N THR A 479 17.21 -3.10 -38.09
CA THR A 479 16.63 -1.85 -37.55
C THR A 479 17.45 -0.65 -38.03
N ASP A 480 16.78 0.46 -38.32
CA ASP A 480 17.39 1.68 -38.85
C ASP A 480 17.59 2.74 -37.74
N PHE A 481 17.41 2.36 -36.46
CA PHE A 481 17.41 3.29 -35.33
C PHE A 481 18.48 2.95 -34.27
N PRO A 482 19.47 3.83 -34.01
CA PRO A 482 20.50 3.63 -32.98
C PRO A 482 20.04 4.01 -31.55
N LEU A 483 18.73 4.02 -31.27
CA LEU A 483 18.17 4.49 -29.98
C LEU A 483 18.76 3.75 -28.77
N TYR A 484 19.17 2.50 -28.95
CA TYR A 484 19.68 1.66 -27.87
C TYR A 484 21.10 2.00 -27.46
N LEU A 485 21.94 2.53 -28.37
CA LEU A 485 23.27 2.99 -28.00
C LEU A 485 23.18 4.26 -27.15
N SER A 486 22.34 5.24 -27.52
CA SER A 486 22.14 6.42 -26.66
C SER A 486 21.56 6.04 -25.30
N GLN A 487 20.56 5.14 -25.25
CA GLN A 487 20.02 4.64 -23.98
C GLN A 487 21.04 3.84 -23.14
N LEU A 488 21.95 3.09 -23.78
CA LEU A 488 23.06 2.41 -23.09
C LEU A 488 24.03 3.41 -22.43
N PHE A 489 24.15 4.63 -22.96
CA PHE A 489 25.01 5.69 -22.43
C PHE A 489 24.27 6.77 -21.60
N GLU A 490 22.95 6.87 -21.70
CA GLU A 490 22.12 7.84 -20.98
C GLU A 490 21.88 7.42 -19.52
N ASP A 491 21.78 6.12 -19.27
CA ASP A 491 21.65 5.62 -17.90
C ASP A 491 23.02 5.63 -17.21
N LYS A 492 23.10 6.10 -15.96
CA LYS A 492 24.35 6.24 -15.14
C LYS A 492 25.06 4.91 -14.79
N PHE A 493 24.87 3.85 -15.57
CA PHE A 493 25.49 2.55 -15.36
C PHE A 493 26.85 2.47 -16.09
N PRO A 494 27.86 1.81 -15.48
CA PRO A 494 29.09 1.50 -16.20
C PRO A 494 28.80 0.60 -17.40
N VAL A 495 29.45 0.91 -18.53
CA VAL A 495 29.40 0.13 -19.76
C VAL A 495 30.82 -0.26 -20.19
N LYS A 496 31.02 -1.52 -20.56
CA LYS A 496 32.23 -2.00 -21.23
C LYS A 496 31.95 -2.07 -22.72
N VAL A 497 32.83 -1.47 -23.51
CA VAL A 497 32.75 -1.47 -24.96
C VAL A 497 33.97 -2.19 -25.51
N GLU A 498 33.76 -3.30 -26.22
CA GLU A 498 34.80 -4.08 -26.87
C GLU A 498 34.68 -3.93 -28.39
N LEU A 499 35.74 -3.41 -29.01
CA LEU A 499 35.82 -3.22 -30.45
C LEU A 499 36.82 -4.22 -31.05
N ASN A 500 36.34 -5.17 -31.85
CA ASN A 500 37.17 -6.13 -32.57
C ASN A 500 37.27 -5.73 -34.03
N VAL A 501 38.37 -5.12 -34.44
CA VAL A 501 38.60 -4.76 -35.85
C VAL A 501 39.06 -6.01 -36.62
N SER A 502 38.47 -6.28 -37.79
CA SER A 502 38.92 -7.36 -38.67
C SER A 502 40.31 -7.07 -39.23
N LYS A 503 41.03 -8.13 -39.65
CA LYS A 503 42.42 -8.04 -40.10
C LYS A 503 42.65 -7.13 -41.31
N ASP A 504 41.62 -6.92 -42.13
CA ASP A 504 41.67 -6.01 -43.27
C ASP A 504 41.50 -4.53 -42.87
N GLY A 505 41.23 -4.25 -41.58
CA GLY A 505 41.00 -2.91 -41.06
C GLY A 505 39.74 -2.24 -41.59
N LYS A 506 38.96 -2.96 -42.40
CA LYS A 506 37.79 -2.43 -43.09
C LYS A 506 36.50 -2.80 -42.39
N SER A 507 36.47 -3.82 -41.54
CA SER A 507 35.30 -4.13 -40.74
C SER A 507 35.67 -4.43 -39.28
N GLY A 508 34.68 -4.74 -38.47
CA GLY A 508 34.91 -5.16 -37.10
C GLY A 508 33.60 -5.53 -36.41
N THR A 509 33.64 -5.71 -35.10
CA THR A 509 32.48 -5.95 -34.25
C THR A 509 32.57 -5.12 -32.97
N LEU A 510 31.51 -4.38 -32.63
CA LEU A 510 31.39 -3.64 -31.37
C LEU A 510 30.45 -4.38 -30.40
N LYS A 511 31.00 -4.97 -29.35
CA LYS A 511 30.25 -5.54 -28.23
C LYS A 511 30.12 -4.51 -27.11
N VAL A 512 28.90 -4.26 -26.65
CA VAL A 512 28.63 -3.37 -25.50
C VAL A 512 27.99 -4.19 -24.38
N SER A 513 28.62 -4.18 -23.21
CA SER A 513 28.17 -4.87 -22.00
C SER A 513 27.85 -3.84 -20.91
N ARG A 514 26.70 -3.95 -20.26
CA ARG A 514 26.25 -3.02 -19.20
C ARG A 514 26.40 -3.66 -17.82
N PHE A 515 26.86 -2.91 -16.83
CA PHE A 515 27.09 -3.38 -15.46
C PHE A 515 26.25 -2.61 -14.45
N ARG A 516 25.80 -3.26 -13.37
CA ARG A 516 25.22 -2.57 -12.22
C ARG A 516 26.34 -1.96 -11.38
N PHE A 517 26.12 -0.77 -10.82
CA PHE A 517 27.05 -0.17 -9.84
C PHE A 517 27.36 -1.19 -8.73
N GLY A 518 28.65 -1.49 -8.52
CA GLY A 518 29.12 -2.44 -7.50
C GLY A 518 29.38 -3.87 -7.98
N LYS A 519 28.97 -4.27 -9.20
CA LYS A 519 29.25 -5.62 -9.72
C LYS A 519 30.74 -5.84 -10.00
N GLU A 520 31.38 -4.93 -10.75
CA GLU A 520 32.84 -4.99 -10.98
C GLU A 520 33.62 -4.85 -9.67
N MET A 521 33.15 -4.00 -8.75
CA MET A 521 33.76 -3.84 -7.43
C MET A 521 33.66 -5.11 -6.57
N ALA A 522 32.56 -5.85 -6.66
CA ALA A 522 32.35 -7.12 -5.94
C ALA A 522 33.07 -8.30 -6.61
N GLU A 523 33.18 -8.31 -7.94
CA GLU A 523 33.94 -9.29 -8.72
C GLU A 523 35.46 -9.10 -8.55
N GLU A 524 35.96 -7.86 -8.63
CA GLU A 524 37.38 -7.53 -8.39
C GLU A 524 37.80 -7.71 -6.92
N ALA A 525 36.88 -7.48 -5.96
CA ALA A 525 37.15 -7.69 -4.53
C ALA A 525 36.91 -9.14 -4.05
N GLY A 526 36.51 -10.06 -4.92
CA GLY A 526 36.31 -11.48 -4.58
C GLY A 526 35.10 -11.76 -3.66
N PHE A 527 34.13 -10.85 -3.59
CA PHE A 527 32.97 -10.92 -2.68
C PHE A 527 31.77 -11.71 -3.24
N MET A 528 31.88 -12.31 -4.43
CA MET A 528 30.86 -13.20 -4.98
C MET A 528 31.40 -14.63 -5.22
N PRO A 529 31.44 -15.49 -4.19
CA PRO A 529 31.63 -16.92 -4.39
C PRO A 529 30.47 -17.49 -5.21
N GLU A 530 30.79 -18.33 -6.19
CA GLU A 530 29.79 -19.14 -6.92
C GLU A 530 28.90 -19.89 -5.91
N GLY A 531 27.58 -19.74 -6.04
CA GLY A 531 26.57 -20.37 -5.19
C GLY A 531 26.14 -19.57 -3.96
N SER A 532 26.71 -18.39 -3.69
CA SER A 532 26.38 -17.58 -2.50
C SER A 532 24.99 -16.94 -2.55
N GLU A 533 24.44 -16.60 -1.38
CA GLU A 533 23.18 -15.88 -1.28
C GLU A 533 23.29 -14.48 -1.91
N ALA A 534 24.43 -13.79 -1.78
CA ALA A 534 24.74 -12.57 -2.52
C ALA A 534 24.67 -12.80 -4.04
N GLU A 535 25.27 -13.88 -4.56
CA GLU A 535 25.16 -14.25 -5.98
C GLU A 535 23.69 -14.45 -6.40
N ARG A 536 22.80 -14.94 -5.53
CA ARG A 536 21.35 -15.03 -5.84
C ARG A 536 20.63 -13.68 -5.86
N TRP A 537 21.04 -12.73 -5.04
CA TRP A 537 20.51 -11.35 -5.06
C TRP A 537 21.07 -10.53 -6.23
N PHE A 538 22.27 -10.87 -6.73
CA PHE A 538 22.93 -10.23 -7.89
C PHE A 538 22.74 -10.97 -9.22
N LYS A 539 22.36 -12.26 -9.22
CA LYS A 539 21.77 -12.99 -10.35
C LYS A 539 20.37 -12.44 -10.59
N VAL A 540 20.30 -11.28 -11.22
CA VAL A 540 19.06 -10.82 -11.83
C VAL A 540 18.65 -11.85 -12.89
N PRO A 541 17.39 -12.32 -12.92
CA PRO A 541 16.84 -13.00 -14.10
C PRO A 541 17.12 -12.10 -15.29
N GLY A 542 17.77 -12.62 -16.33
CA GLY A 542 18.34 -11.84 -17.44
C GLY A 542 17.54 -10.57 -17.77
N MET A 543 18.17 -9.41 -17.62
CA MET A 543 17.60 -8.14 -18.03
C MET A 543 17.38 -8.23 -19.55
N ILE A 544 16.12 -8.26 -19.96
CA ILE A 544 15.76 -8.52 -21.35
C ILE A 544 15.96 -7.23 -22.14
N VAL A 545 17.04 -7.17 -22.92
CA VAL A 545 17.04 -6.35 -24.13
C VAL A 545 16.25 -7.15 -25.16
N ALA A 546 15.08 -6.62 -25.52
CA ALA A 546 14.06 -7.11 -26.45
C ALA A 546 14.44 -8.28 -27.40
N TYR A 547 14.59 -9.51 -26.89
CA TYR A 547 14.55 -10.76 -27.66
C TYR A 547 14.09 -11.94 -26.77
N PRO A 548 12.96 -12.61 -27.08
CA PRO A 548 12.44 -13.72 -26.26
C PRO A 548 13.00 -15.13 -26.58
N GLU A 549 13.97 -15.24 -27.49
CA GLU A 549 14.54 -16.54 -27.92
C GLU A 549 15.96 -16.79 -27.38
N LEU A 550 16.53 -15.89 -26.56
CA LEU A 550 17.91 -16.01 -26.03
C LEU A 550 17.94 -16.14 -24.49
N SER A 551 17.13 -17.03 -23.91
CA SER A 551 17.12 -17.24 -22.45
C SER A 551 18.37 -17.94 -21.88
N TYR A 552 19.49 -18.02 -22.61
CA TYR A 552 20.78 -18.55 -22.14
C TYR A 552 22.03 -17.90 -22.76
N ALA A 553 21.95 -16.69 -23.36
CA ALA A 553 23.10 -16.09 -24.02
C ALA A 553 23.59 -14.78 -23.38
N GLU A 554 24.88 -14.71 -23.15
CA GLU A 554 25.67 -13.48 -23.03
C GLU A 554 25.30 -12.55 -24.22
N MET A 555 24.91 -11.30 -23.96
CA MET A 555 24.70 -10.34 -25.06
C MET A 555 26.05 -10.03 -25.71
N VAL A 556 26.27 -10.58 -26.89
CA VAL A 556 27.30 -10.12 -27.83
C VAL A 556 26.59 -9.32 -28.89
N THR A 557 26.72 -8.00 -28.85
CA THR A 557 26.39 -7.15 -30.00
C THR A 557 27.57 -7.23 -30.97
N GLU A 558 27.34 -7.57 -32.24
CA GLU A 558 28.36 -7.49 -33.29
C GLU A 558 27.94 -6.44 -34.32
N LEU A 559 28.58 -5.27 -34.28
CA LEU A 559 28.45 -4.20 -35.28
C LEU A 559 29.48 -4.35 -36.39
N THR A 560 29.07 -4.78 -37.57
CA THR A 560 29.93 -4.73 -38.77
C THR A 560 29.92 -3.32 -39.35
N TYR A 561 30.97 -2.55 -39.09
CA TYR A 561 31.19 -1.24 -39.72
C TYR A 561 32.04 -1.39 -40.98
N THR A 562 32.04 -0.39 -41.87
CA THR A 562 33.03 -0.29 -42.96
C THR A 562 33.94 0.92 -42.70
N LEU A 563 35.21 0.69 -42.35
CA LEU A 563 36.20 1.77 -42.16
C LEU A 563 36.79 2.16 -43.52
N GLU A 564 36.37 3.29 -44.08
CA GLU A 564 37.15 3.95 -45.13
C GLU A 564 38.27 4.77 -44.50
N GLY A 565 39.39 4.10 -44.22
CA GLY A 565 40.69 4.74 -44.03
C GLY A 565 40.90 5.49 -42.71
N VAL A 566 41.20 4.75 -41.63
CA VAL A 566 41.70 5.35 -40.39
C VAL A 566 42.78 4.46 -39.78
N VAL A 567 43.96 5.03 -39.50
CA VAL A 567 45.01 4.39 -38.70
C VAL A 567 44.97 5.04 -37.32
N VAL A 568 44.50 4.30 -36.32
CA VAL A 568 44.55 4.72 -34.90
C VAL A 568 45.70 3.99 -34.23
N ALA A 569 46.74 4.71 -33.84
CA ALA A 569 47.79 4.20 -32.96
C ALA A 569 47.66 4.91 -31.60
N THR A 570 47.33 4.18 -30.55
CA THR A 570 47.25 4.72 -29.18
C THR A 570 48.28 4.07 -28.28
N LYS A 571 49.06 4.91 -27.60
CA LYS A 571 49.89 4.55 -26.45
C LYS A 571 49.56 5.56 -25.36
N THR A 572 48.66 5.21 -24.44
CA THR A 572 48.55 5.81 -23.09
C THR A 572 47.52 5.08 -22.25
N GLU A 573 47.95 4.67 -21.06
CA GLU A 573 47.12 4.27 -19.93
C GLU A 573 46.55 5.55 -19.27
N GLN A 574 45.27 5.87 -19.48
CA GLN A 574 44.46 6.70 -18.54
C GLN A 574 43.02 6.89 -19.05
N GLY A 575 42.04 6.31 -18.33
CA GLY A 575 40.71 6.91 -18.06
C GLY A 575 39.55 6.67 -19.06
N PRO A 576 38.39 6.12 -18.62
CA PRO A 576 37.23 5.79 -19.49
C PRO A 576 36.23 6.93 -19.74
N PHE A 577 36.47 8.16 -19.27
CA PHE A 577 35.46 9.23 -19.25
C PHE A 577 35.30 10.05 -20.56
N PHE A 578 36.03 9.75 -21.63
CA PHE A 578 36.05 10.59 -22.85
C PHE A 578 35.23 10.06 -24.04
N LEU A 579 34.64 8.87 -23.97
CA LEU A 579 33.98 8.25 -25.13
C LEU A 579 32.55 8.71 -25.39
N ALA A 580 31.78 9.14 -24.38
CA ALA A 580 30.40 9.56 -24.58
C ALA A 580 30.27 10.84 -25.42
N GLU A 581 31.18 11.81 -25.25
CA GLU A 581 31.22 13.04 -26.07
C GLU A 581 31.79 12.81 -27.48
N ALA A 582 32.43 11.65 -27.68
CA ALA A 582 33.02 11.24 -28.92
C ALA A 582 32.00 10.59 -29.88
N PHE A 583 30.73 10.38 -29.51
CA PHE A 583 29.72 9.89 -30.46
C PHE A 583 28.63 10.93 -30.66
N ARG A 584 28.30 11.20 -31.92
CA ARG A 584 27.23 12.12 -32.32
C ARG A 584 26.32 11.44 -33.32
N LYS A 585 25.03 11.72 -33.23
CA LYS A 585 24.08 11.32 -34.26
C LYS A 585 24.15 12.33 -35.39
N ASN A 586 24.33 11.87 -36.62
CA ASN A 586 24.10 12.71 -37.79
C ASN A 586 22.59 12.79 -38.05
N GLU A 587 21.99 13.97 -37.85
CA GLU A 587 20.56 14.22 -38.02
C GLU A 587 20.05 13.99 -39.46
N GLN A 588 20.93 14.08 -40.47
CA GLN A 588 20.56 13.96 -41.87
C GLN A 588 20.68 12.53 -42.41
N THR A 589 21.69 11.79 -41.96
CA THR A 589 21.98 10.43 -42.45
C THR A 589 21.59 9.33 -41.47
N ASN A 590 21.23 9.69 -40.24
CA ASN A 590 21.02 8.77 -39.11
C ASN A 590 22.26 7.93 -38.72
N ALA A 591 23.43 8.20 -39.29
CA ALA A 591 24.68 7.51 -38.96
C ALA A 591 25.17 7.89 -37.54
N LEU A 592 25.85 6.95 -36.88
CA LEU A 592 26.56 7.22 -35.64
C LEU A 592 27.97 7.68 -35.98
N GLU A 593 28.26 8.94 -35.71
CA GLU A 593 29.54 9.57 -36.00
C GLU A 593 30.44 9.55 -34.76
N PHE A 594 31.56 8.85 -34.85
CA PHE A 594 32.61 8.88 -33.85
C PHE A 594 33.57 10.04 -34.13
N TYR A 595 33.78 10.92 -33.16
CA TYR A 595 34.66 12.08 -33.18
C TYR A 595 35.78 11.90 -32.16
N ALA A 596 37.02 11.80 -32.63
CA ALA A 596 38.20 11.84 -31.78
C ALA A 596 38.85 13.22 -31.89
N TYR A 597 39.03 13.92 -30.76
CA TYR A 597 39.66 15.25 -30.69
C TYR A 597 39.01 16.30 -31.62
N GLY A 598 37.68 16.29 -31.72
CA GLY A 598 36.91 17.24 -32.52
C GLY A 598 36.95 17.01 -34.04
N LYS A 599 37.51 15.88 -34.50
CA LYS A 599 37.47 15.45 -35.90
C LYS A 599 36.67 14.17 -36.03
N LEU A 600 35.84 14.07 -37.07
CA LEU A 600 35.13 12.85 -37.41
C LEU A 600 36.17 11.75 -37.68
N ALA A 601 36.24 10.80 -36.76
CA ALA A 601 37.16 9.69 -36.78
C ALA A 601 36.52 8.47 -37.46
N ALA A 602 35.21 8.27 -37.37
CA ALA A 602 34.49 7.28 -38.18
C ALA A 602 33.02 7.71 -38.33
N ALA A 603 32.42 7.47 -39.50
CA ALA A 603 30.97 7.49 -39.65
C ALA A 603 30.50 6.04 -39.79
N ILE A 604 29.73 5.57 -38.82
CA ILE A 604 29.19 4.22 -38.82
C ILE A 604 27.81 4.28 -39.48
N ASP A 605 27.76 3.90 -40.75
CA ASP A 605 26.51 3.42 -41.37
C ASP A 605 26.18 2.08 -40.73
N ALA A 606 25.42 2.13 -39.64
CA ALA A 606 25.16 0.96 -38.82
C ALA A 606 24.19 0.01 -39.57
N GLN A 607 24.73 -1.04 -40.15
CA GLN A 607 23.95 -2.21 -40.58
C GLN A 607 23.96 -3.22 -39.43
N TRP A 608 22.80 -3.45 -38.84
CA TRP A 608 22.65 -4.36 -37.70
C TRP A 608 22.23 -5.75 -38.16
N TYR A 609 22.85 -6.77 -37.57
CA TYR A 609 22.51 -8.17 -37.73
C TYR A 609 22.10 -8.77 -36.37
N VAL A 610 21.04 -9.56 -36.34
CA VAL A 610 20.76 -10.51 -35.26
C VAL A 610 21.12 -11.89 -35.81
N ILE A 611 21.84 -12.71 -35.05
CA ILE A 611 22.10 -14.11 -35.41
C ILE A 611 21.45 -14.95 -34.32
N THR A 612 20.71 -15.94 -34.75
CA THR A 612 19.96 -16.92 -33.96
C THR A 612 20.56 -18.25 -34.38
N VAL A 613 20.92 -19.07 -33.40
CA VAL A 613 21.52 -20.39 -33.63
C VAL A 613 20.46 -21.38 -33.20
N ASP A 614 19.84 -22.07 -34.17
CA ASP A 614 19.03 -23.25 -33.88
C ASP A 614 19.96 -24.32 -33.31
N LYS A 615 20.04 -24.40 -31.97
CA LYS A 615 20.42 -25.64 -31.32
C LYS A 615 19.13 -26.34 -30.94
N GLU A 616 18.70 -27.28 -31.78
CA GLU A 616 17.83 -28.35 -31.31
C GLU A 616 18.46 -28.94 -30.04
N PRO A 617 17.68 -29.17 -28.96
CA PRO A 617 18.21 -29.88 -27.82
C PRO A 617 18.65 -31.26 -28.32
N GLU A 618 19.95 -31.57 -28.18
CA GLU A 618 20.42 -32.93 -28.36
C GLU A 618 19.58 -33.82 -27.44
N SER A 619 18.66 -34.57 -28.03
CA SER A 619 17.92 -35.59 -27.34
C SER A 619 18.96 -36.57 -26.80
N GLY A 620 19.21 -36.52 -25.50
CA GLY A 620 20.05 -37.48 -24.79
C GLY A 620 19.49 -38.88 -25.01
N LYS A 621 20.00 -39.57 -26.03
CA LYS A 621 19.94 -41.02 -26.13
C LYS A 621 21.06 -41.57 -25.28
N ASP A 622 20.87 -41.56 -23.97
CA ASP A 622 21.60 -42.50 -23.13
C ASP A 622 21.06 -43.90 -23.44
N LYS A 623 21.84 -44.63 -24.24
CA LYS A 623 21.77 -46.08 -24.31
C LYS A 623 22.17 -46.61 -22.92
N ILE A 624 21.18 -47.06 -22.17
CA ILE A 624 21.42 -48.06 -21.14
C ILE A 624 21.67 -49.38 -21.90
N SER A 625 22.92 -49.82 -21.91
CA SER A 625 23.31 -51.20 -22.19
C SER A 625 24.10 -51.72 -20.98
N GLU A 626 23.54 -52.78 -20.40
CA GLU A 626 23.98 -53.62 -19.27
C GLU A 626 23.98 -53.02 -17.86
#